data_AF-A0A3Q1GA24-F1
#
_entry.id   AF-A0A3Q1GA24-F1
#
_cell.length_a   1.000
_cell.length_b   1.000
_cell.length_c   1.000
_cell.angle_alpha   90.00
_cell.angle_beta   90.00
_cell.angle_gamma   90.00
#
_symmetry.space_group_name_H-M   'P 1'
#
loop_
_entity.id
_entity.type
_entity.pdbx_description
1 polymer ?
#
loop_
_entity_poly.entity_id
_entity_poly.type
_entity_poly.pdbx_seq_one_letter_code
_entity_poly.pdbx_strand_id
1 'polypeptide(L)'
;SGALSMWGDRMWHFAISVFLIELYGHNLLLTAVFGLVVAGSVLLLGALIGDWVDRNPRNKVAHASLFIQNISVTVCSIVLMLVFSYKQRIEQIWDGWLTVVCYTVVIVLADVANLASTALTIAIQRDWIVVITGYNRGHLAGMNATMRRIDQVTNILAPLAVGQVMTLASNVVGCGFILGWNLVSLIVEFFFLSRVYRIVPALKAAENQLRIRPVELMNRSDGCHSSVSLGESSVAPPQPLTEGNCNSRVHLKEITNLPLCFRRFRWLVSTCKDGWRAYYRQPVFLAGMGLAFLYTTVLGFDCITTGYAYTQGISGSLLSLLMGVSAITGLMGTVMFTRLRKTYGLVNTGIISSCLHLGCLLLCVCSVFAPGSPMDLSL
;
A
#
# COMPACT_ATOMS: atom_id res chain seq x y z
N SER A 1 1.62 15.67 -7.62
CA SER A 1 2.16 14.73 -6.61
C SER A 1 1.82 13.29 -6.97
N GLY A 2 0.53 12.89 -7.04
CA GLY A 2 0.16 11.47 -7.22
C GLY A 2 0.80 10.77 -8.43
N ALA A 3 0.90 11.44 -9.59
CA ALA A 3 1.54 10.87 -10.77
C ALA A 3 3.05 10.63 -10.60
N LEU A 4 3.76 11.55 -9.92
CA LEU A 4 5.21 11.44 -9.67
C LEU A 4 5.52 10.32 -8.69
N SER A 5 4.72 10.21 -7.63
CA SER A 5 4.82 9.14 -6.63
C SER A 5 4.56 7.77 -7.26
N MET A 6 3.48 7.61 -8.04
CA MET A 6 3.21 6.36 -8.76
C MET A 6 4.33 6.01 -9.74
N TRP A 7 4.84 6.98 -10.49
CA TRP A 7 5.96 6.76 -11.41
C TRP A 7 7.20 6.26 -10.65
N GLY A 8 7.60 6.95 -9.58
CA GLY A 8 8.74 6.56 -8.75
C GLY A 8 8.60 5.18 -8.13
N ASP A 9 7.40 4.83 -7.66
CA ASP A 9 7.13 3.51 -7.09
C ASP A 9 7.21 2.39 -8.13
N ARG A 10 6.63 2.58 -9.33
CA ARG A 10 6.74 1.60 -10.41
C ARG A 10 8.19 1.43 -10.88
N MET A 11 8.94 2.53 -10.98
CA MET A 11 10.38 2.49 -11.26
C MET A 11 11.11 1.65 -10.21
N TRP A 12 10.86 1.94 -8.92
CA TRP A 12 11.53 1.28 -7.79
C TRP A 12 11.25 -0.23 -7.76
N HIS A 13 9.99 -0.63 -7.86
CA HIS A 13 9.59 -2.04 -7.83
C HIS A 13 10.18 -2.86 -8.98
N PHE A 14 10.24 -2.27 -10.18
CA PHE A 14 10.89 -2.93 -11.30
C PHE A 14 12.40 -3.04 -11.08
N ALA A 15 13.05 -1.94 -10.68
CA ALA A 15 14.49 -1.88 -10.48
C ALA A 15 14.96 -2.87 -9.41
N ILE A 16 14.32 -2.88 -8.23
CA ILE A 16 14.70 -3.79 -7.14
C ILE A 16 14.57 -5.25 -7.58
N SER A 17 13.55 -5.58 -8.37
CA SER A 17 13.37 -6.94 -8.90
C SER A 17 14.52 -7.35 -9.83
N VAL A 18 14.94 -6.47 -10.73
CA VAL A 18 16.08 -6.73 -11.63
C VAL A 18 17.40 -6.80 -10.85
N PHE A 19 17.61 -5.89 -9.90
CA PHE A 19 18.82 -5.89 -9.07
C PHE A 19 18.95 -7.18 -8.26
N LEU A 20 17.87 -7.69 -7.67
CA LEU A 20 17.91 -8.95 -6.90
C LEU A 20 18.27 -10.17 -7.78
N ILE A 21 17.82 -10.20 -9.04
CA ILE A 21 18.16 -11.26 -10.00
C ILE A 21 19.65 -11.23 -10.35
N GLU A 22 20.19 -10.04 -10.62
CA GLU A 22 21.60 -9.82 -10.95
C GLU A 22 22.54 -10.11 -9.75
N LEU A 23 22.07 -9.84 -8.53
CA LEU A 23 22.83 -10.12 -7.31
C LEU A 23 22.91 -11.62 -7.01
N TYR A 24 21.82 -12.37 -7.17
CA TYR A 24 21.74 -13.80 -6.82
C TYR A 24 22.14 -14.76 -7.96
N GLY A 25 22.64 -14.23 -9.09
CA GLY A 25 23.19 -15.02 -10.19
C GLY A 25 22.14 -15.69 -11.07
N HIS A 26 21.18 -14.90 -11.60
CA HIS A 26 20.08 -15.35 -12.48
C HIS A 26 19.10 -16.35 -11.85
N ASN A 27 19.21 -16.61 -10.55
CA ASN A 27 18.26 -17.43 -9.80
C ASN A 27 17.09 -16.59 -9.27
N LEU A 28 15.86 -17.04 -9.52
CA LEU A 28 14.63 -16.32 -9.13
C LEU A 28 14.28 -16.42 -7.63
N LEU A 29 15.04 -17.21 -6.85
CA LEU A 29 14.72 -17.48 -5.45
C LEU A 29 14.70 -16.20 -4.60
N LEU A 30 15.70 -15.32 -4.75
CA LEU A 30 15.77 -14.10 -3.97
C LEU A 30 14.61 -13.14 -4.28
N THR A 31 14.24 -13.05 -5.55
CA THR A 31 13.09 -12.27 -6.02
C THR A 31 11.76 -12.86 -5.51
N ALA A 32 11.64 -14.19 -5.44
CA ALA A 32 10.47 -14.86 -4.89
C ALA A 32 10.34 -14.63 -3.38
N VAL A 33 11.44 -14.72 -2.63
CA VAL A 33 11.48 -14.39 -1.19
C VAL A 33 11.09 -12.93 -0.96
N PHE A 34 11.62 -12.00 -1.75
CA PHE A 34 11.24 -10.58 -1.69
C PHE A 34 9.74 -10.39 -1.92
N GLY A 35 9.17 -11.00 -2.97
CA GLY A 35 7.74 -10.93 -3.24
C GLY A 35 6.88 -11.49 -2.09
N LEU A 36 7.31 -12.60 -1.49
CA LEU A 36 6.65 -13.19 -0.33
C LEU A 36 6.70 -12.27 0.90
N VAL A 37 7.86 -11.68 1.19
CA VAL A 37 8.04 -10.74 2.31
C VAL A 37 7.16 -9.51 2.13
N VAL A 38 7.16 -8.91 0.94
CA VAL A 38 6.34 -7.74 0.60
C VAL A 38 4.84 -8.03 0.73
N ALA A 39 4.38 -9.18 0.22
CA ALA A 39 2.98 -9.57 0.35
C ALA A 39 2.60 -9.85 1.81
N GLY A 40 3.46 -10.58 2.53
CA GLY A 40 3.26 -10.93 3.93
C GLY A 40 3.26 -9.71 4.86
N SER A 41 4.15 -8.74 4.62
CA SER A 41 4.24 -7.52 5.42
C SER A 41 3.00 -6.65 5.25
N VAL A 42 2.50 -6.46 4.02
CA VAL A 42 1.27 -5.71 3.74
C VAL A 42 0.06 -6.41 4.35
N LEU A 43 0.00 -7.74 4.33
CA LEU A 43 -1.08 -8.51 4.93
C LEU A 43 -1.09 -8.35 6.46
N LEU A 44 0.08 -8.50 7.10
CA LEU A 44 0.21 -8.45 8.56
C LEU A 44 0.11 -7.02 9.12
N LEU A 45 0.70 -6.04 8.44
CA LEU A 45 0.82 -4.66 8.89
C LEU A 45 -0.20 -3.72 8.23
N GLY A 46 -0.97 -4.17 7.23
CA GLY A 46 -1.94 -3.33 6.53
C GLY A 46 -3.02 -2.78 7.45
N ALA A 47 -3.54 -3.60 8.38
CA ALA A 47 -4.52 -3.14 9.37
C ALA A 47 -3.95 -2.08 10.32
N LEU A 48 -2.67 -2.23 10.69
CA LEU A 48 -1.95 -1.26 11.52
C LEU A 48 -1.75 0.07 10.82
N ILE A 49 -1.33 0.00 9.56
CA ILE A 49 -1.13 1.16 8.72
C ILE A 49 -2.46 1.90 8.55
N GLY A 50 -3.56 1.16 8.32
CA GLY A 50 -4.91 1.73 8.27
C GLY A 50 -5.30 2.47 9.55
N ASP A 51 -5.22 1.81 10.71
CA ASP A 51 -5.54 2.45 12.01
C ASP A 51 -4.63 3.65 12.33
N TRP A 52 -3.34 3.57 11.96
CA TRP A 52 -2.42 4.69 12.09
C TRP A 52 -2.78 5.88 11.19
N VAL A 53 -3.16 5.62 9.93
CA VAL A 53 -3.63 6.62 8.98
C VAL A 53 -4.91 7.29 9.48
N ASP A 54 -5.84 6.51 10.03
CA ASP A 54 -7.15 7.01 10.49
C ASP A 54 -7.06 7.84 11.79
N ARG A 55 -6.12 7.53 12.69
CA ARG A 55 -5.97 8.24 13.98
C ARG A 55 -5.21 9.56 13.88
N ASN A 56 -4.32 9.69 12.91
CA ASN A 56 -3.43 10.83 12.81
C ASN A 56 -3.96 11.85 11.80
N PRO A 57 -3.63 13.14 11.95
CA PRO A 57 -4.04 14.14 10.98
C PRO A 57 -3.43 13.82 9.62
N ARG A 58 -4.29 13.81 8.59
CA ARG A 58 -4.00 13.36 7.22
C ARG A 58 -2.73 13.96 6.62
N ASN A 59 -2.45 15.22 6.93
CA ASN A 59 -1.25 15.90 6.44
C ASN A 59 0.04 15.35 7.07
N LYS A 60 0.02 15.08 8.38
CA LYS A 60 1.19 14.50 9.06
C LYS A 60 1.44 13.08 8.60
N VAL A 61 0.37 12.30 8.40
CA VAL A 61 0.45 10.94 7.84
C VAL A 61 1.07 10.98 6.45
N ALA A 62 0.55 11.80 5.54
CA ALA A 62 1.07 11.90 4.18
C ALA A 62 2.56 12.30 4.16
N HIS A 63 2.94 13.33 4.93
CA HIS A 63 4.36 13.74 5.01
C HIS A 63 5.23 12.67 5.66
N ALA A 64 4.80 12.04 6.76
CA ALA A 64 5.56 11.00 7.43
C ALA A 64 5.78 9.79 6.52
N SER A 65 4.72 9.30 5.85
CA SER A 65 4.82 8.19 4.90
C SER A 65 5.78 8.52 3.76
N LEU A 66 5.68 9.72 3.19
CA LEU A 66 6.57 10.18 2.11
C LEU A 66 8.04 10.23 2.57
N PHE A 67 8.32 10.79 3.74
CA PHE A 67 9.69 10.82 4.27
C PHE A 67 10.24 9.41 4.56
N ILE A 68 9.44 8.54 5.18
CA ILE A 68 9.86 7.16 5.48
C ILE A 68 10.16 6.40 4.19
N GLN A 69 9.27 6.52 3.19
CA GLN A 69 9.45 5.92 1.86
C GLN A 69 10.75 6.41 1.22
N ASN A 70 10.94 7.73 1.11
CA ASN A 70 12.10 8.30 0.43
C ASN A 70 13.42 7.97 1.13
N ILE A 71 13.47 8.04 2.47
CA ILE A 71 14.67 7.67 3.23
C ILE A 71 14.99 6.19 3.00
N SER A 72 13.98 5.31 3.06
CA SER A 72 14.16 3.87 2.86
C SER A 72 14.69 3.55 1.47
N VAL A 73 14.12 4.16 0.42
CA VAL A 73 14.58 3.98 -0.97
C VAL A 73 15.98 4.55 -1.18
N THR A 74 16.29 5.71 -0.60
CA THR A 74 17.61 6.34 -0.70
C THR A 74 18.68 5.46 -0.05
N VAL A 75 18.45 5.02 1.19
CA VAL A 75 19.39 4.13 1.90
C VAL A 75 19.53 2.80 1.16
N CYS A 76 18.43 2.22 0.67
CA CYS A 76 18.47 0.97 -0.09
C CYS A 76 19.29 1.13 -1.40
N SER A 77 19.10 2.25 -2.11
CA SER A 77 19.85 2.55 -3.34
C SER A 77 21.35 2.76 -3.08
N ILE A 78 21.73 3.39 -1.96
CA ILE A 78 23.14 3.52 -1.56
C ILE A 78 23.74 2.14 -1.24
N VAL A 79 23.02 1.30 -0.48
CA VAL A 79 23.47 -0.06 -0.15
C VAL A 79 23.64 -0.88 -1.42
N LEU A 80 22.66 -0.87 -2.33
CA LEU A 80 22.75 -1.57 -3.63
C LEU A 80 23.93 -1.08 -4.46
N MET A 81 24.14 0.24 -4.53
CA MET A 81 25.27 0.82 -5.24
C MET A 81 26.61 0.32 -4.67
N LEU A 82 26.75 0.28 -3.34
CA LEU A 82 27.95 -0.28 -2.69
C LEU A 82 28.13 -1.78 -2.97
N VAL A 83 27.04 -2.56 -2.90
CA VAL A 83 27.08 -4.00 -3.18
C VAL A 83 27.49 -4.28 -4.62
N PHE A 84 26.96 -3.53 -5.59
CA PHE A 84 27.37 -3.68 -7.00
C PHE A 84 28.80 -3.20 -7.25
N SER A 85 29.26 -2.12 -6.61
CA SER A 85 30.63 -1.62 -6.78
C SER A 85 31.70 -2.54 -6.16
N TYR A 86 31.38 -3.23 -5.06
CA TYR A 86 32.36 -4.03 -4.31
C TYR A 86 32.02 -5.53 -4.23
N LYS A 87 31.19 -6.05 -5.15
CA LYS A 87 30.69 -7.44 -5.15
C LYS A 87 31.78 -8.48 -4.85
N GLN A 88 32.88 -8.45 -5.59
CA GLN A 88 33.97 -9.42 -5.45
C GLN A 88 34.69 -9.34 -4.09
N ARG A 89 34.79 -8.15 -3.47
CA ARG A 89 35.37 -8.02 -2.12
C ARG A 89 34.39 -8.48 -1.05
N ILE A 90 33.11 -8.16 -1.20
CA ILE A 90 32.06 -8.52 -0.23
C ILE A 90 31.89 -10.03 -0.15
N GLU A 91 31.94 -10.74 -1.28
CA GLU A 91 31.85 -12.20 -1.33
C GLU A 91 33.03 -12.91 -0.65
N GLN A 92 34.22 -12.30 -0.65
CA GLN A 92 35.41 -12.85 -0.01
C GLN A 92 35.49 -12.55 1.49
N ILE A 93 34.75 -11.54 1.96
CA ILE A 93 34.75 -11.17 3.37
C ILE A 93 33.79 -12.10 4.14
N TRP A 94 34.29 -12.70 5.21
CA TRP A 94 33.51 -13.49 6.15
C TRP A 94 32.80 -14.70 5.52
N ASP A 95 33.48 -15.41 4.61
CA ASP A 95 32.97 -16.59 3.90
C ASP A 95 31.58 -16.37 3.27
N GLY A 96 31.29 -15.16 2.78
CA GLY A 96 30.04 -14.82 2.12
C GLY A 96 28.86 -14.50 3.05
N TRP A 97 29.01 -14.55 4.37
CA TRP A 97 27.94 -14.15 5.31
C TRP A 97 27.59 -12.66 5.21
N LEU A 98 28.58 -11.81 4.91
CA LEU A 98 28.37 -10.38 4.70
C LEU A 98 27.37 -10.13 3.57
N THR A 99 27.46 -10.91 2.49
CA THR A 99 26.54 -10.86 1.35
C THR A 99 25.09 -11.15 1.76
N VAL A 100 24.87 -12.17 2.61
CA VAL A 100 23.55 -12.53 3.12
C VAL A 100 22.96 -11.40 3.99
N VAL A 101 23.79 -10.78 4.84
CA VAL A 101 23.37 -9.63 5.65
C VAL A 101 22.98 -8.45 4.75
N CYS A 102 23.78 -8.13 3.72
CA CYS A 102 23.45 -7.08 2.76
C CYS A 102 22.11 -7.34 2.05
N TYR A 103 21.87 -8.57 1.58
CA TYR A 103 20.60 -8.94 0.94
C TYR A 103 19.41 -8.80 1.90
N THR A 104 19.59 -9.23 3.15
CA THR A 104 18.56 -9.09 4.19
C THR A 104 18.24 -7.61 4.44
N VAL A 105 19.26 -6.76 4.55
CA VAL A 105 19.08 -5.30 4.73
C VAL A 105 18.36 -4.68 3.54
N VAL A 106 18.74 -5.04 2.31
CA VAL A 106 18.08 -4.57 1.08
C VAL A 106 16.60 -4.95 1.07
N ILE A 107 16.27 -6.22 1.36
CA ILE A 107 14.89 -6.71 1.40
C ILE A 107 14.08 -5.94 2.46
N VAL A 108 14.62 -5.78 3.67
CA VAL A 108 13.93 -5.05 4.76
C VAL A 108 13.70 -3.59 4.39
N LEU A 109 14.70 -2.89 3.85
CA LEU A 109 14.55 -1.49 3.44
C LEU A 109 13.55 -1.33 2.29
N ALA A 110 13.58 -2.24 1.32
CA ALA A 110 12.63 -2.24 0.22
C ALA A 110 11.19 -2.53 0.70
N ASP A 111 11.03 -3.41 1.68
CA ASP A 111 9.74 -3.70 2.30
C ASP A 111 9.18 -2.49 3.07
N VAL A 112 10.02 -1.83 3.88
CA VAL A 112 9.64 -0.59 4.58
C VAL A 112 9.23 0.51 3.60
N ALA A 113 9.97 0.67 2.49
CA ALA A 113 9.61 1.60 1.44
C ALA A 113 8.22 1.28 0.83
N ASN A 114 7.94 0.01 0.55
CA ASN A 114 6.66 -0.43 0.01
C ASN A 114 5.49 -0.22 1.00
N LEU A 115 5.68 -0.50 2.29
CA LEU A 115 4.67 -0.23 3.31
C LEU A 115 4.38 1.26 3.44
N ALA A 116 5.41 2.10 3.39
CA ALA A 116 5.28 3.55 3.43
C ALA A 116 4.56 4.10 2.19
N SER A 117 4.88 3.59 0.99
CA SER A 117 4.14 3.88 -0.25
C SER A 117 2.67 3.51 -0.13
N THR A 118 2.37 2.31 0.41
CA THR A 118 1.00 1.84 0.62
C THR A 118 0.24 2.76 1.57
N ALA A 119 0.86 3.17 2.68
CA ALA A 119 0.30 4.13 3.63
C ALA A 119 0.01 5.49 2.98
N LEU A 120 0.96 6.00 2.17
CA LEU A 120 0.81 7.25 1.43
C LEU A 120 -0.36 7.17 0.44
N THR A 121 -0.46 6.06 -0.28
CA THR A 121 -1.53 5.79 -1.24
C THR A 121 -2.90 5.79 -0.57
N ILE A 122 -3.02 5.11 0.58
CA ILE A 122 -4.26 5.09 1.36
C ILE A 122 -4.63 6.52 1.82
N ALA A 123 -3.67 7.26 2.37
CA ALA A 123 -3.89 8.62 2.86
C ALA A 123 -4.33 9.61 1.74
N ILE A 124 -3.77 9.49 0.54
CA ILE A 124 -4.10 10.38 -0.59
C ILE A 124 -5.38 9.92 -1.30
N GLN A 125 -5.47 8.65 -1.70
CA GLN A 125 -6.53 8.19 -2.60
C GLN A 125 -7.89 8.02 -1.91
N ARG A 126 -7.93 7.53 -0.66
CA ARG A 126 -9.20 7.32 0.04
C ARG A 126 -9.72 8.60 0.71
N ASP A 127 -8.82 9.46 1.16
CA ASP A 127 -9.20 10.57 2.04
C ASP A 127 -9.16 11.94 1.36
N TRP A 128 -8.17 12.20 0.48
CA TRP A 128 -8.05 13.52 -0.15
C TRP A 128 -8.94 13.62 -1.39
N ILE A 129 -8.96 12.59 -2.25
CA ILE A 129 -9.81 12.58 -3.45
C ILE A 129 -11.29 12.73 -3.07
N VAL A 130 -11.76 11.99 -2.04
CA VAL A 130 -13.16 12.03 -1.58
C VAL A 130 -13.53 13.40 -1.02
N VAL A 131 -12.64 14.05 -0.27
CA VAL A 131 -12.89 15.40 0.26
C VAL A 131 -12.85 16.47 -0.85
N ILE A 132 -11.91 16.36 -1.79
CA ILE A 132 -11.73 17.34 -2.87
C ILE A 132 -12.91 17.34 -3.84
N THR A 133 -13.50 16.18 -4.16
CA THR A 133 -14.62 16.13 -5.11
C THR A 133 -15.93 16.65 -4.55
N GLY A 134 -16.02 16.88 -3.24
CA GLY A 134 -17.29 16.92 -2.52
C GLY A 134 -18.07 15.62 -2.76
N TYR A 135 -19.27 15.48 -2.21
CA TYR A 135 -20.11 14.29 -2.42
C TYR A 135 -20.57 14.06 -3.89
N ASN A 136 -20.02 14.79 -4.88
CA ASN A 136 -20.36 14.65 -6.28
C ASN A 136 -19.74 13.36 -6.88
N ARG A 137 -20.55 12.29 -6.90
CA ARG A 137 -20.18 10.96 -7.41
C ARG A 137 -19.71 10.96 -8.87
N GLY A 138 -20.13 11.93 -9.69
CA GLY A 138 -19.74 12.04 -11.09
C GLY A 138 -18.31 12.54 -11.28
N HIS A 139 -17.91 13.57 -10.51
CA HIS A 139 -16.56 14.11 -10.53
C HIS A 139 -15.54 13.12 -9.93
N LEU A 140 -15.93 12.44 -8.84
CA LEU A 140 -15.12 11.37 -8.22
C LEU A 140 -14.79 10.23 -9.19
N ALA A 141 -15.76 9.85 -10.02
CA ALA A 141 -15.57 8.86 -11.08
C ALA A 141 -14.51 9.28 -12.10
N GLY A 142 -14.60 10.53 -12.57
CA GLY A 142 -13.68 11.08 -13.57
C GLY A 142 -12.26 11.22 -13.03
N MET A 143 -12.12 11.62 -11.77
CA MET A 143 -10.81 11.72 -11.12
C MET A 143 -10.20 10.33 -10.90
N ASN A 144 -10.98 9.35 -10.42
CA ASN A 144 -10.52 7.97 -10.29
C ASN A 144 -10.12 7.34 -11.63
N ALA A 145 -10.89 7.59 -12.70
CA ALA A 145 -10.56 7.11 -14.04
C ALA A 145 -9.25 7.75 -14.57
N THR A 146 -9.05 9.05 -14.34
CA THR A 146 -7.80 9.73 -14.72
C THR A 146 -6.61 9.22 -13.91
N MET A 147 -6.77 9.01 -12.60
CA MET A 147 -5.73 8.41 -11.76
C MET A 147 -5.33 7.01 -12.27
N ARG A 148 -6.31 6.18 -12.67
CA ARG A 148 -6.04 4.86 -13.22
C ARG A 148 -5.38 4.88 -14.60
N ARG A 149 -5.71 5.86 -15.45
CA ARG A 149 -5.00 6.08 -16.71
C ARG A 149 -3.53 6.43 -16.47
N ILE A 150 -3.26 7.31 -15.51
CA ILE A 150 -1.89 7.66 -15.14
C ILE A 150 -1.16 6.42 -14.61
N ASP A 151 -1.77 5.64 -13.70
CA ASP A 151 -1.18 4.39 -13.17
C ASP A 151 -0.81 3.43 -14.30
N GLN A 152 -1.70 3.19 -15.27
CA GLN A 152 -1.42 2.33 -16.43
C GLN A 152 -0.26 2.82 -17.29
N VAL A 153 -0.21 4.12 -17.58
CA VAL A 153 0.90 4.71 -18.35
C VAL A 153 2.21 4.57 -17.59
N THR A 154 2.20 4.87 -16.29
CA THR A 154 3.39 4.77 -15.43
C THR A 154 3.86 3.32 -15.31
N ASN A 155 2.95 2.34 -15.25
CA ASN A 155 3.29 0.92 -15.11
C ASN A 155 4.12 0.36 -16.28
N ILE A 156 4.17 1.06 -17.41
CA ILE A 156 4.89 0.62 -18.60
C ILE A 156 6.11 1.50 -18.85
N LEU A 157 5.91 2.81 -18.81
CA LEU A 157 6.97 3.75 -19.13
C LEU A 157 8.04 3.81 -18.03
N ALA A 158 7.68 3.64 -16.76
CA ALA A 158 8.64 3.66 -15.66
C ALA A 158 9.64 2.48 -15.72
N PRO A 159 9.18 1.21 -15.84
CA PRO A 159 10.08 0.08 -16.07
C PRO A 159 10.95 0.24 -17.32
N LEU A 160 10.36 0.75 -18.42
CA LEU A 160 11.10 0.97 -19.66
C LEU A 160 12.23 1.99 -19.47
N ALA A 161 11.95 3.13 -18.83
CA ALA A 161 12.98 4.15 -18.58
C ALA A 161 14.13 3.60 -17.73
N VAL A 162 13.84 2.91 -16.64
CA VAL A 162 14.86 2.28 -15.78
C VAL A 162 15.63 1.20 -16.53
N GLY A 163 14.93 0.32 -17.26
CA GLY A 163 15.55 -0.78 -18.00
C GLY A 163 16.51 -0.29 -19.08
N GLN A 164 16.19 0.80 -19.77
CA GLN A 164 17.10 1.43 -20.74
C GLN A 164 18.35 1.99 -20.05
N VAL A 165 18.21 2.67 -18.90
CA VAL A 165 19.35 3.19 -18.14
C VAL A 165 20.27 2.05 -17.68
N MET A 166 19.70 0.96 -17.18
CA MET A 166 20.47 -0.21 -16.73
C MET A 166 21.20 -0.89 -17.89
N THR A 167 20.54 -1.05 -19.04
CA THR A 167 21.12 -1.68 -20.24
C THR A 167 22.23 -0.83 -20.88
N LEU A 168 22.04 0.48 -20.96
CA LEU A 168 22.95 1.37 -21.70
C LEU A 168 24.14 1.85 -20.87
N ALA A 169 24.02 1.92 -19.54
CA ALA A 169 25.06 2.46 -18.68
C ALA A 169 25.69 1.39 -17.77
N SER A 170 24.98 0.98 -16.72
CA SER A 170 25.33 -0.13 -15.81
C SER A 170 24.29 -0.23 -14.69
N ASN A 171 24.29 -1.35 -13.96
CA ASN A 171 23.47 -1.52 -12.75
C ASN A 171 23.78 -0.48 -11.66
N VAL A 172 25.05 -0.06 -11.54
CA VAL A 172 25.49 0.99 -10.58
C VAL A 172 24.91 2.35 -10.96
N VAL A 173 24.99 2.72 -12.24
CA VAL A 173 24.39 3.97 -12.75
C VAL A 173 22.87 3.93 -12.63
N GLY A 174 22.25 2.77 -12.84
CA GLY A 174 20.82 2.55 -12.57
C GLY A 174 20.43 2.86 -11.12
N CYS A 175 21.21 2.39 -10.14
CA CYS A 175 21.00 2.72 -8.72
C CYS A 175 21.14 4.23 -8.47
N GLY A 176 22.15 4.87 -9.06
CA GLY A 176 22.36 6.32 -8.96
C GLY A 176 21.21 7.14 -9.57
N PHE A 177 20.68 6.70 -10.71
CA PHE A 177 19.53 7.33 -11.37
C PHE A 177 18.28 7.29 -10.49
N ILE A 178 17.98 6.13 -9.88
CA ILE A 178 16.84 5.95 -8.98
C ILE A 178 16.98 6.80 -7.71
N LEU A 179 18.19 6.86 -7.15
CA LEU A 179 18.51 7.71 -6.01
C LEU A 179 18.26 9.18 -6.33
N GLY A 180 18.81 9.66 -7.46
CA GLY A 180 18.60 11.03 -7.91
C GLY A 180 17.13 11.35 -8.16
N TRP A 181 16.41 10.44 -8.81
CA TRP A 181 14.98 10.58 -9.06
C TRP A 181 14.17 10.67 -7.75
N ASN A 182 14.46 9.82 -6.76
CA ASN A 182 13.79 9.85 -5.47
C ASN A 182 14.00 11.18 -4.74
N LEU A 183 15.25 11.67 -4.66
CA LEU A 183 15.55 12.95 -4.00
C LEU A 183 14.81 14.12 -4.66
N VAL A 184 14.78 14.16 -6.00
CA VAL A 184 14.04 15.20 -6.73
C VAL A 184 12.53 15.05 -6.51
N SER A 185 11.99 13.83 -6.59
CA SER A 185 10.56 13.57 -6.39
C SER A 185 10.12 13.97 -4.99
N LEU A 186 10.92 13.69 -3.95
CA LEU A 186 10.66 14.13 -2.57
C LEU A 186 10.43 15.63 -2.49
N ILE A 187 11.35 16.43 -3.04
CA ILE A 187 11.26 17.90 -2.99
C ILE A 187 9.96 18.36 -3.65
N VAL A 188 9.74 17.87 -4.87
CA VAL A 188 8.57 18.26 -5.68
C VAL A 188 7.26 17.85 -4.99
N GLU A 189 7.15 16.61 -4.54
CA GLU A 189 5.96 16.09 -3.88
C GLU A 189 5.69 16.79 -2.54
N PHE A 190 6.72 17.08 -1.76
CA PHE A 190 6.59 17.83 -0.51
C PHE A 190 5.99 19.21 -0.75
N PHE A 191 6.47 19.94 -1.76
CA PHE A 191 5.91 21.23 -2.15
C PHE A 191 4.48 21.12 -2.64
N PHE A 192 4.16 20.14 -3.50
CA PHE A 192 2.80 19.95 -4.01
C PHE A 192 1.81 19.60 -2.90
N LEU A 193 2.16 18.67 -1.99
CA LEU A 193 1.29 18.30 -0.86
C LEU A 193 1.05 19.49 0.07
N SER A 194 2.12 20.23 0.39
CA SER A 194 2.03 21.44 1.22
C SER A 194 1.14 22.50 0.58
N ARG A 195 1.24 22.69 -0.75
CA ARG A 195 0.40 23.62 -1.50
C ARG A 195 -1.06 23.20 -1.51
N VAL A 196 -1.35 21.93 -1.79
CA VAL A 196 -2.73 21.39 -1.80
C VAL A 196 -3.39 21.56 -0.43
N TYR A 197 -2.67 21.22 0.65
CA TYR A 197 -3.16 21.38 2.02
C TYR A 197 -3.44 22.85 2.37
N ARG A 198 -2.67 23.79 1.84
CA ARG A 198 -2.91 25.22 2.05
C ARG A 198 -4.11 25.76 1.27
N ILE A 199 -4.35 25.25 0.06
CA ILE A 199 -5.39 25.73 -0.86
C ILE A 199 -6.78 25.20 -0.48
N VAL A 200 -6.87 24.00 0.12
CA VAL A 200 -8.15 23.38 0.46
C VAL A 200 -8.42 23.50 1.97
N PRO A 201 -9.09 24.57 2.44
CA PRO A 201 -9.35 24.78 3.87
C PRO A 201 -10.25 23.70 4.50
N ALA A 202 -11.03 22.97 3.69
CA ALA A 202 -11.84 21.85 4.14
C ALA A 202 -11.02 20.69 4.74
N LEU A 203 -9.76 20.50 4.30
CA LEU A 203 -8.84 19.52 4.88
C LEU A 203 -8.39 19.92 6.31
N LYS A 204 -8.28 21.23 6.58
CA LYS A 204 -7.97 21.76 7.93
C LYS A 204 -9.18 21.72 8.87
N ALA A 205 -10.38 21.96 8.36
CA ALA A 205 -11.61 21.94 9.16
C ALA A 205 -11.99 20.52 9.64
N ALA A 206 -11.79 19.50 8.79
CA ALA A 206 -12.01 18.10 9.16
C ALA A 206 -11.03 17.63 10.25
N GLU A 207 -9.78 18.09 10.22
CA GLU A 207 -8.77 17.85 11.27
C GLU A 207 -9.20 18.44 12.62
N ASN A 208 -9.74 19.66 12.63
CA ASN A 208 -10.27 20.29 13.86
C ASN A 208 -11.47 19.54 14.44
N GLN A 209 -12.41 19.04 13.62
CA GLN A 209 -13.55 18.25 14.11
C GLN A 209 -13.13 16.90 14.70
N LEU A 210 -12.14 16.23 14.11
CA LEU A 210 -11.60 14.94 14.61
C LEU A 210 -10.84 15.14 15.93
N ARG A 211 -10.25 16.33 16.14
CA ARG A 211 -9.59 16.73 17.39
C ARG A 211 -10.57 17.09 18.52
N ILE A 212 -11.76 17.63 18.18
CA ILE A 212 -12.79 18.01 19.16
C ILE A 212 -13.52 16.78 19.72
N ARG A 213 -13.81 15.76 18.89
CA ARG A 213 -14.50 14.53 19.33
C ARG A 213 -13.89 13.89 20.59
N PRO A 214 -12.59 13.55 20.67
CA PRO A 214 -12.02 12.92 21.86
C PRO A 214 -12.07 13.84 23.10
N VAL A 215 -12.04 15.17 22.92
CA VAL A 215 -12.10 16.14 24.02
C VAL A 215 -13.53 16.25 24.58
N GLU A 216 -14.56 16.23 23.73
CA GLU A 216 -15.96 16.20 24.19
C GLU A 216 -16.32 14.89 24.91
N LEU A 217 -15.75 13.76 24.49
CA LEU A 217 -15.99 12.46 25.10
C LEU A 217 -15.31 12.33 26.48
N MET A 218 -14.15 12.96 26.64
CA MET A 218 -13.44 13.05 27.92
C MET A 218 -14.14 14.04 28.86
N ASN A 219 -14.56 15.21 28.36
CA ASN A 219 -15.33 16.19 29.15
C ASN A 219 -16.73 15.70 29.54
N ARG A 220 -17.34 14.79 28.77
CA ARG A 220 -18.64 14.20 29.12
C ARG A 220 -18.52 13.09 30.18
N SER A 221 -17.32 12.55 30.39
CA SER A 221 -17.03 11.57 31.46
C SER A 221 -16.63 12.26 32.78
N ASP A 222 -16.05 13.47 32.72
CA ASP A 222 -15.72 14.28 33.90
C ASP A 222 -16.85 15.23 34.34
N GLY A 223 -17.91 15.39 33.54
CA GLY A 223 -19.02 16.30 33.81
C GLY A 223 -20.05 15.88 34.86
N CYS A 224 -19.86 14.75 35.58
CA CYS A 224 -20.78 14.32 36.65
C CYS A 224 -20.27 14.63 38.07
N HIS A 225 -19.23 15.46 38.24
CA HIS A 225 -18.85 15.96 39.56
C HIS A 225 -18.31 17.37 39.44
N SER A 226 -19.18 18.36 39.66
CA SER A 226 -18.94 19.55 40.51
C SER A 226 -19.84 20.71 40.11
N SER A 227 -20.86 21.00 40.93
CA SER A 227 -21.40 22.35 41.06
C SER A 227 -21.69 22.63 42.53
N VAL A 228 -20.66 23.21 43.14
CA VAL A 228 -20.63 24.24 44.18
C VAL A 228 -22.00 24.74 44.69
N SER A 229 -22.10 24.70 46.02
CA SER A 229 -23.08 25.26 46.94
C SER A 229 -23.08 26.79 47.06
N LEU A 230 -24.24 27.39 47.38
CA LEU A 230 -24.35 28.63 48.17
C LEU A 230 -25.75 28.81 48.80
N GLY A 231 -25.76 28.97 50.14
CA GLY A 231 -26.84 29.53 51.01
C GLY A 231 -28.04 28.60 51.31
N GLU A 232 -28.57 28.42 52.51
CA GLU A 232 -28.39 29.06 53.82
C GLU A 232 -29.14 28.20 54.88
N SER A 233 -28.70 28.28 56.15
CA SER A 233 -29.50 28.13 57.40
C SER A 233 -29.84 26.75 58.01
N SER A 234 -29.07 26.42 59.07
CA SER A 234 -29.53 26.17 60.46
C SER A 234 -29.57 24.74 61.08
N VAL A 235 -28.81 24.63 62.19
CA VAL A 235 -28.98 23.85 63.46
C VAL A 235 -28.17 22.54 63.72
N ALA A 236 -27.21 22.68 64.65
CA ALA A 236 -26.68 21.80 65.74
C ALA A 236 -25.82 20.50 65.50
N PRO A 237 -24.74 20.27 66.30
CA PRO A 237 -23.85 19.06 66.27
C PRO A 237 -24.01 18.17 67.55
N PRO A 238 -23.18 17.14 67.88
CA PRO A 238 -22.18 16.31 67.14
C PRO A 238 -22.40 14.77 67.30
N GLN A 239 -21.63 13.90 66.61
CA GLN A 239 -20.83 12.78 67.19
C GLN A 239 -20.20 11.81 66.15
N PRO A 240 -19.10 11.07 66.49
CA PRO A 240 -18.15 10.47 65.55
C PRO A 240 -18.19 8.92 65.46
N LEU A 241 -17.34 8.37 64.56
CA LEU A 241 -16.98 6.95 64.36
C LEU A 241 -18.01 6.19 63.47
N THR A 242 -17.66 5.32 62.52
CA THR A 242 -16.58 4.32 62.42
C THR A 242 -16.34 3.92 60.95
N GLU A 243 -15.15 3.39 60.72
CA GLU A 243 -14.68 2.65 59.54
C GLU A 243 -15.69 1.62 58.99
N GLY A 244 -15.68 1.47 57.66
CA GLY A 244 -16.46 0.47 56.93
C GLY A 244 -15.85 0.23 55.55
N ASN A 245 -14.72 -0.46 55.54
CA ASN A 245 -14.02 -0.99 54.37
C ASN A 245 -15.00 -1.80 53.48
N CYS A 246 -15.06 -1.52 52.16
CA CYS A 246 -15.61 -2.50 51.21
C CYS A 246 -14.71 -2.63 49.98
N ASN A 247 -14.04 -3.77 49.97
CA ASN A 247 -13.11 -4.26 48.97
C ASN A 247 -13.79 -4.42 47.60
N SER A 248 -13.25 -3.77 46.57
CA SER A 248 -13.36 -4.23 45.16
C SER A 248 -12.12 -3.85 44.33
N ARG A 249 -10.94 -3.83 44.98
CA ARG A 249 -9.63 -3.62 44.32
C ARG A 249 -8.88 -4.93 44.03
N VAL A 250 -9.55 -6.08 44.00
CA VAL A 250 -8.87 -7.39 43.97
C VAL A 250 -8.76 -8.04 42.59
N HIS A 251 -9.44 -7.57 41.53
CA HIS A 251 -9.40 -8.29 40.24
C HIS A 251 -8.48 -7.70 39.15
N LEU A 252 -7.62 -6.71 39.46
CA LEU A 252 -6.71 -6.07 38.48
C LEU A 252 -5.22 -6.19 38.84
N LYS A 253 -4.81 -7.26 39.54
CA LYS A 253 -3.41 -7.52 39.89
C LYS A 253 -3.03 -8.98 39.71
N GLU A 254 -3.14 -9.50 38.48
CA GLU A 254 -2.41 -10.73 38.13
C GLU A 254 -2.21 -10.97 36.63
N ILE A 255 -1.68 -10.00 35.87
CA ILE A 255 -0.94 -10.30 34.61
C ILE A 255 0.20 -9.28 34.47
N THR A 256 1.14 -9.32 35.41
CA THR A 256 2.44 -8.65 35.29
C THR A 256 3.47 -9.71 34.93
N ASN A 257 4.20 -9.49 33.82
CA ASN A 257 5.28 -10.29 33.22
C ASN A 257 4.94 -11.02 31.90
N LEU A 258 4.46 -10.26 30.89
CA LEU A 258 4.51 -10.71 29.50
C LEU A 258 5.20 -9.62 28.66
N PRO A 259 6.16 -9.95 27.77
CA PRO A 259 6.98 -8.95 27.08
C PRO A 259 6.13 -7.94 26.29
N LEU A 260 6.56 -6.67 26.26
CA LEU A 260 5.90 -5.55 25.57
C LEU A 260 5.50 -5.88 24.11
N CYS A 261 6.30 -6.70 23.43
CA CYS A 261 6.00 -7.21 22.08
C CYS A 261 4.74 -8.10 22.04
N PHE A 262 4.52 -8.95 23.03
CA PHE A 262 3.35 -9.82 23.09
C PHE A 262 2.07 -9.04 23.38
N ARG A 263 2.19 -7.98 24.18
CA ARG A 263 1.07 -7.05 24.46
C ARG A 263 0.70 -6.22 23.23
N ARG A 264 1.71 -5.76 22.46
CA ARG A 264 1.49 -5.16 21.13
C ARG A 264 0.86 -6.17 20.19
N PHE A 265 1.44 -7.35 20.01
CA PHE A 265 0.91 -8.38 19.12
C PHE A 265 -0.53 -8.79 19.45
N ARG A 266 -0.87 -8.97 20.74
CA ARG A 266 -2.24 -9.26 21.16
C ARG A 266 -3.20 -8.12 20.82
N TRP A 267 -2.76 -6.87 20.98
CA TRP A 267 -3.52 -5.70 20.55
C TRP A 267 -3.68 -5.68 19.02
N LEU A 268 -2.63 -6.00 18.26
CA LEU A 268 -2.67 -6.14 16.79
C LEU A 268 -3.69 -7.17 16.33
N VAL A 269 -3.64 -8.36 16.93
CA VAL A 269 -4.56 -9.46 16.60
C VAL A 269 -5.99 -9.05 16.96
N SER A 270 -6.19 -8.33 18.07
CA SER A 270 -7.52 -7.78 18.41
C SER A 270 -7.99 -6.78 17.38
N THR A 271 -7.17 -5.78 17.01
CA THR A 271 -7.52 -4.78 16.00
C THR A 271 -7.79 -5.40 14.63
N CYS A 272 -6.98 -6.39 14.23
CA CYS A 272 -7.18 -7.11 12.97
C CYS A 272 -8.49 -7.91 13.00
N LYS A 273 -8.79 -8.60 14.11
CA LYS A 273 -10.05 -9.32 14.31
C LYS A 273 -11.25 -8.37 14.25
N ASP A 274 -11.17 -7.22 14.90
CA ASP A 274 -12.24 -6.23 14.91
C ASP A 274 -12.44 -5.60 13.52
N GLY A 275 -11.34 -5.29 12.81
CA GLY A 275 -11.36 -4.82 11.43
C GLY A 275 -11.98 -5.86 10.48
N TRP A 276 -11.62 -7.13 10.61
CA TRP A 276 -12.19 -8.22 9.80
C TRP A 276 -13.69 -8.41 10.08
N ARG A 277 -14.08 -8.33 11.36
CA ARG A 277 -15.49 -8.40 11.77
C ARG A 277 -16.29 -7.23 11.23
N ALA A 278 -15.71 -6.02 11.22
CA ALA A 278 -16.34 -4.84 10.63
C ALA A 278 -16.48 -4.99 9.12
N TYR A 279 -15.44 -5.47 8.41
CA TYR A 279 -15.46 -5.70 6.98
C TYR A 279 -16.52 -6.73 6.56
N TYR A 280 -16.62 -7.86 7.28
CA TYR A 280 -17.61 -8.91 7.01
C TYR A 280 -19.06 -8.43 7.15
N ARG A 281 -19.31 -7.44 8.02
CA ARG A 281 -20.65 -6.87 8.23
C ARG A 281 -21.05 -5.84 7.16
N GLN A 282 -20.13 -5.41 6.30
CA GLN A 282 -20.44 -4.41 5.27
C GLN A 282 -21.26 -5.04 4.12
N PRO A 283 -22.27 -4.33 3.59
CA PRO A 283 -23.09 -4.84 2.47
C PRO A 283 -22.29 -5.04 1.18
N VAL A 284 -21.10 -4.42 1.07
CA VAL A 284 -20.20 -4.53 -0.08
C VAL A 284 -19.18 -5.67 0.04
N PHE A 285 -19.26 -6.49 1.10
CA PHE A 285 -18.33 -7.59 1.34
C PHE A 285 -18.19 -8.54 0.14
N LEU A 286 -19.33 -8.99 -0.43
CA LEU A 286 -19.34 -9.92 -1.57
C LEU A 286 -18.68 -9.32 -2.82
N ALA A 287 -18.92 -8.04 -3.10
CA ALA A 287 -18.28 -7.35 -4.21
C ALA A 287 -16.76 -7.20 -3.98
N GLY A 288 -16.34 -6.97 -2.73
CA GLY A 288 -14.94 -6.94 -2.34
C GLY A 288 -14.24 -8.30 -2.49
N MET A 289 -14.91 -9.40 -2.11
CA MET A 289 -14.41 -10.75 -2.33
C MET A 289 -14.26 -11.08 -3.82
N GLY A 290 -15.22 -10.68 -4.66
CA GLY A 290 -15.11 -10.82 -6.11
C GLY A 290 -13.90 -10.09 -6.69
N LEU A 291 -13.61 -8.88 -6.20
CA LEU A 291 -12.40 -8.15 -6.57
C LEU A 291 -11.12 -8.89 -6.14
N ALA A 292 -11.10 -9.46 -4.93
CA ALA A 292 -9.93 -10.22 -4.45
C ALA A 292 -9.65 -11.46 -5.32
N PHE A 293 -10.68 -12.19 -5.74
CA PHE A 293 -10.51 -13.33 -6.65
C PHE A 293 -10.02 -12.92 -8.04
N LEU A 294 -10.44 -11.76 -8.56
CA LEU A 294 -9.90 -11.23 -9.82
C LEU A 294 -8.39 -10.97 -9.75
N TYR A 295 -7.86 -10.55 -8.60
CA TYR A 295 -6.42 -10.37 -8.39
C TYR A 295 -5.63 -11.68 -8.24
N THR A 296 -6.30 -12.83 -8.11
CA THR A 296 -5.64 -14.14 -8.02
C THR A 296 -5.27 -14.70 -9.41
N THR A 297 -5.58 -13.97 -10.48
CA THR A 297 -5.22 -14.38 -11.84
C THR A 297 -3.71 -14.36 -12.06
N VAL A 298 -3.19 -15.41 -12.70
CA VAL A 298 -1.78 -15.52 -13.10
C VAL A 298 -1.60 -15.12 -14.58
N LEU A 299 -2.68 -14.85 -15.30
CA LEU A 299 -2.68 -14.54 -16.74
C LEU A 299 -2.43 -13.04 -17.03
N GLY A 300 -2.21 -12.22 -15.99
CA GLY A 300 -1.84 -10.82 -16.16
C GLY A 300 -0.47 -10.67 -16.83
N PHE A 301 -0.27 -9.60 -17.61
CA PHE A 301 1.06 -9.21 -18.12
C PHE A 301 1.89 -8.60 -16.97
N ASP A 302 2.28 -9.45 -16.03
CA ASP A 302 3.13 -9.12 -14.89
C ASP A 302 4.51 -9.77 -15.04
N CYS A 303 5.43 -9.49 -14.11
CA CYS A 303 6.81 -9.98 -14.16
C CYS A 303 6.90 -11.52 -14.28
N ILE A 304 5.96 -12.26 -13.68
CA ILE A 304 5.94 -13.72 -13.68
C ILE A 304 5.58 -14.27 -15.06
N THR A 305 4.46 -13.83 -15.65
CA THR A 305 4.01 -14.26 -16.98
C THR A 305 4.99 -13.84 -18.07
N THR A 306 5.57 -12.66 -17.91
CA THR A 306 6.64 -12.14 -18.77
C THR A 306 7.89 -13.02 -18.69
N GLY A 307 8.31 -13.38 -17.47
CA GLY A 307 9.42 -14.30 -17.25
C GLY A 307 9.16 -15.68 -17.84
N TYR A 308 7.95 -16.22 -17.66
CA TYR A 308 7.54 -17.49 -18.26
C TYR A 308 7.57 -17.43 -19.79
N ALA A 309 6.95 -16.41 -20.40
CA ALA A 309 6.97 -16.19 -21.84
C ALA A 309 8.41 -16.14 -22.39
N TYR A 310 9.30 -15.46 -21.67
CA TYR A 310 10.72 -15.40 -22.03
C TYR A 310 11.40 -16.78 -21.94
N THR A 311 11.13 -17.58 -20.90
CA THR A 311 11.66 -18.95 -20.80
C THR A 311 11.17 -19.89 -21.89
N GLN A 312 9.98 -19.62 -22.46
CA GLN A 312 9.43 -20.34 -23.61
C GLN A 312 10.08 -19.89 -24.95
N GLY A 313 11.07 -18.99 -24.91
CA GLY A 313 11.80 -18.54 -26.10
C GLY A 313 11.10 -17.42 -26.88
N ILE A 314 10.07 -16.78 -26.32
CA ILE A 314 9.41 -15.64 -26.95
C ILE A 314 10.40 -14.46 -27.02
N SER A 315 10.55 -13.88 -28.21
CA SER A 315 11.46 -12.76 -28.41
C SER A 315 11.06 -11.55 -27.56
N GLY A 316 12.06 -10.84 -27.02
CA GLY A 316 11.83 -9.67 -26.18
C GLY A 316 11.07 -8.55 -26.90
N SER A 317 11.25 -8.43 -28.23
CA SER A 317 10.50 -7.48 -29.06
C SER A 317 9.01 -7.83 -29.12
N LEU A 318 8.65 -9.09 -29.35
CA LEU A 318 7.25 -9.52 -29.35
C LEU A 318 6.60 -9.34 -27.97
N LEU A 319 7.35 -9.64 -26.91
CA LEU A 319 6.88 -9.45 -25.54
C LEU A 319 6.60 -7.98 -25.22
N SER A 320 7.49 -7.07 -25.65
CA SER A 320 7.28 -5.63 -25.50
C SER A 320 6.08 -5.11 -26.31
N LEU A 321 5.82 -5.67 -27.50
CA LEU A 321 4.65 -5.35 -28.30
C LEU A 321 3.35 -5.80 -27.60
N LEU A 322 3.34 -7.02 -27.06
CA LEU A 322 2.20 -7.57 -26.31
C LEU A 322 1.89 -6.74 -25.05
N MET A 323 2.92 -6.28 -24.34
CA MET A 323 2.75 -5.31 -23.23
C MET A 323 2.18 -3.98 -23.71
N GLY A 324 2.59 -3.49 -24.89
CA GLY A 324 2.00 -2.30 -25.50
C GLY A 324 0.51 -2.49 -25.79
N VAL A 325 0.11 -3.64 -26.33
CA VAL A 325 -1.29 -3.97 -26.60
C VAL A 325 -2.10 -4.10 -25.30
N SER A 326 -1.52 -4.68 -24.25
CA SER A 326 -2.18 -4.79 -22.94
C SER A 326 -2.40 -3.42 -22.30
N ALA A 327 -1.46 -2.48 -22.48
CA ALA A 327 -1.60 -1.07 -22.10
C ALA A 327 -2.82 -0.40 -22.72
N ILE A 328 -2.93 -0.53 -24.05
CA ILE A 328 -3.97 0.10 -24.84
C ILE A 328 -5.33 -0.47 -24.45
N THR A 329 -5.39 -1.79 -24.26
CA THR A 329 -6.59 -2.48 -23.79
C THR A 329 -6.99 -2.01 -22.39
N GLY A 330 -6.02 -1.85 -21.49
CA GLY A 330 -6.23 -1.27 -20.16
C GLY A 330 -6.80 0.15 -20.20
N LEU A 331 -6.23 1.02 -21.04
CA LEU A 331 -6.71 2.40 -21.23
C LEU A 331 -8.12 2.42 -21.82
N MET A 332 -8.38 1.57 -22.81
CA MET A 332 -9.71 1.41 -23.42
C MET A 332 -10.74 0.98 -22.37
N GLY A 333 -10.37 0.09 -21.45
CA GLY A 333 -11.21 -0.29 -20.31
C GLY A 333 -11.64 0.90 -19.45
N THR A 334 -10.76 1.89 -19.22
CA THR A 334 -11.12 3.10 -18.45
C THR A 334 -12.16 3.96 -19.18
N VAL A 335 -12.02 4.09 -20.51
CA VAL A 335 -12.99 4.83 -21.34
C VAL A 335 -14.33 4.09 -21.36
N MET A 336 -14.32 2.78 -21.61
CA MET A 336 -15.50 1.94 -21.60
C MET A 336 -16.23 2.01 -20.26
N PHE A 337 -15.51 1.94 -19.13
CA PHE A 337 -16.09 2.09 -17.79
C PHE A 337 -16.84 3.40 -17.63
N THR A 338 -16.25 4.53 -18.04
CA THR A 338 -16.91 5.84 -17.90
C THR A 338 -18.17 5.96 -18.77
N ARG A 339 -18.17 5.34 -19.96
CA ARG A 339 -19.32 5.33 -20.88
C ARG A 339 -20.43 4.41 -20.36
N LEU A 340 -20.10 3.16 -20.06
CA LEU A 340 -21.02 2.16 -19.53
C LEU A 340 -21.67 2.64 -18.24
N ARG A 341 -20.89 3.25 -17.34
CA ARG A 341 -21.41 3.78 -16.07
C ARG A 341 -22.42 4.91 -16.29
N LYS A 342 -22.18 5.81 -17.26
CA LYS A 342 -23.11 6.91 -17.57
C LYS A 342 -24.42 6.40 -18.16
N THR A 343 -24.37 5.35 -18.97
CA THR A 343 -25.54 4.82 -19.68
C THR A 343 -26.34 3.82 -18.84
N TYR A 344 -25.67 2.87 -18.19
CA TYR A 344 -26.31 1.71 -17.54
C TYR A 344 -26.23 1.73 -16.01
N GLY A 345 -25.51 2.69 -15.42
CA GLY A 345 -25.28 2.74 -13.97
C GLY A 345 -24.16 1.79 -13.50
N LEU A 346 -23.82 1.87 -12.21
CA LEU A 346 -22.62 1.23 -11.66
C LEU A 346 -22.72 -0.30 -11.59
N VAL A 347 -23.84 -0.84 -11.11
CA VAL A 347 -24.02 -2.30 -10.92
C VAL A 347 -24.04 -3.03 -12.25
N ASN A 348 -24.82 -2.53 -13.22
CA ASN A 348 -24.92 -3.13 -14.55
C ASN A 348 -23.59 -3.07 -15.31
N THR A 349 -22.81 -2.00 -15.12
CA THR A 349 -21.45 -1.92 -15.68
C THR A 349 -20.55 -3.06 -15.15
N GLY A 350 -20.67 -3.39 -13.86
CA GLY A 350 -19.96 -4.52 -13.26
C GLY A 350 -20.36 -5.87 -13.87
N ILE A 351 -21.66 -6.10 -14.10
CA ILE A 351 -22.17 -7.33 -14.73
C ILE A 351 -21.66 -7.45 -16.17
N ILE A 352 -21.81 -6.38 -16.98
CA ILE A 352 -21.35 -6.35 -18.38
C ILE A 352 -19.83 -6.63 -18.46
N SER A 353 -19.05 -5.96 -17.61
CA SER A 353 -17.59 -6.19 -17.55
C SER A 353 -17.24 -7.62 -17.15
N SER A 354 -18.03 -8.24 -16.26
CA SER A 354 -17.81 -9.62 -15.82
C SER A 354 -18.11 -10.61 -16.94
N CYS A 355 -19.19 -10.40 -17.70
CA CYS A 355 -19.51 -11.22 -18.88
C CYS A 355 -18.42 -11.11 -19.96
N LEU A 356 -17.93 -9.90 -20.23
CA LEU A 356 -16.84 -9.69 -21.18
C LEU A 356 -15.55 -10.39 -20.72
N HIS A 357 -15.21 -10.28 -19.43
CA HIS A 357 -14.03 -10.93 -18.86
C HIS A 357 -14.13 -12.47 -18.97
N LEU A 358 -15.29 -13.04 -18.64
CA LEU A 358 -15.53 -14.47 -18.78
C LEU A 358 -15.43 -14.93 -20.25
N GLY A 359 -15.98 -14.14 -21.18
CA GLY A 359 -15.85 -14.40 -22.62
C GLY A 359 -14.40 -14.46 -23.08
N CYS A 360 -13.56 -13.52 -22.64
CA CYS A 360 -12.12 -13.54 -22.94
C CYS A 360 -11.41 -14.74 -22.30
N LEU A 361 -11.75 -15.10 -21.05
CA LEU A 361 -11.17 -16.27 -20.40
C LEU A 361 -11.55 -17.58 -21.09
N LEU A 362 -12.79 -17.69 -21.60
CA LEU A 362 -13.20 -18.85 -22.39
C LEU A 362 -12.34 -19.00 -23.65
N LEU A 363 -12.01 -17.90 -24.34
CA LEU A 363 -11.08 -17.94 -25.47
C LEU A 363 -9.67 -18.43 -25.05
N CYS A 364 -9.17 -17.99 -23.90
CA CYS A 364 -7.89 -18.47 -23.37
C CYS A 364 -7.94 -19.98 -23.06
N VAL A 365 -9.02 -20.46 -22.44
CA VAL A 365 -9.21 -21.90 -22.17
C VAL A 365 -9.25 -22.68 -23.47
N CYS A 366 -10.03 -22.25 -24.47
CA CYS A 366 -10.07 -22.89 -25.78
C CYS A 366 -8.68 -22.91 -26.45
N SER A 367 -7.87 -21.87 -26.29
CA SER A 367 -6.50 -21.83 -26.82
C SER A 367 -5.56 -22.85 -26.19
N VAL A 368 -5.76 -23.22 -24.92
CA VAL A 368 -4.97 -24.26 -24.25
C VAL A 368 -5.26 -25.64 -24.82
N PHE A 369 -6.47 -25.88 -25.33
CA PHE A 369 -6.89 -27.13 -25.94
C PHE A 369 -6.83 -27.12 -27.47
N ALA A 370 -6.23 -26.07 -28.08
CA ALA A 370 -6.07 -25.99 -29.52
C ALA A 370 -5.03 -27.01 -30.02
N PRO A 371 -5.19 -27.53 -31.26
CA PRO A 371 -4.29 -28.54 -31.81
C PRO A 371 -2.85 -28.02 -31.90
N GLY A 372 -1.89 -28.82 -31.44
CA GLY A 372 -0.46 -28.46 -31.35
C GLY A 372 -0.04 -27.75 -30.05
N SER A 373 -0.92 -27.69 -29.05
CA SER A 373 -0.57 -27.26 -27.68
C SER A 373 0.03 -28.42 -26.87
N PRO A 374 0.87 -28.17 -25.85
CA PRO A 374 1.44 -29.23 -25.01
C PRO A 374 0.40 -29.99 -24.15
N MET A 375 -0.86 -29.56 -24.16
CA MET A 375 -2.00 -30.18 -23.47
C MET A 375 -3.04 -30.75 -24.45
N ASP A 376 -2.67 -30.88 -25.72
CA ASP A 376 -3.52 -31.49 -26.74
C ASP A 376 -3.77 -32.96 -26.39
N LEU A 377 -5.03 -33.29 -26.13
CA LEU A 377 -5.50 -34.65 -25.78
C LEU A 377 -5.59 -35.58 -27.01
N SER A 378 -5.29 -35.07 -28.21
CA SER A 378 -5.33 -35.84 -29.46
C SER A 378 -3.97 -36.42 -29.91
N LEU A 379 -2.91 -36.20 -29.11
CA LEU A 379 -1.63 -36.92 -29.13
C LEU A 379 -1.60 -37.94 -27.99
#